data_AF-A0A177TGU9-F1
#
_entry.id   AF-A0A177TGU9-F1
#
_cell.length_a   1.000
_cell.length_b   1.000
_cell.length_c   1.000
_cell.angle_alpha   90.00
_cell.angle_beta   90.00
_cell.angle_gamma   90.00
#
_symmetry.space_group_name_H-M   'P 1'
#
loop_
_entity.id
_entity.type
_entity.pdbx_description
1 polymer ?
#
loop_
_entity_poly.entity_id
_entity_poly.type
_entity_poly.pdbx_seq_one_letter_code
_entity_poly.pdbx_strand_id
1 'polypeptide(L)'
;MLTLPISLSARTSPTTSKVADTFAKLATSFNPPITPTQLALAWLVKQGAGRTAIVPIPGSTKASRVEENFGANGVKLDGADFERLSSQIETLKGHGGRYSAHARAAMPLFG
;
A
#
# COMPACT_ATOMS: atom_id res chain seq x y z
N MET A 1 -1.48 -18.27 29.80
CA MET A 1 -2.11 -17.26 28.92
C MET A 1 -1.31 -15.97 29.01
N LEU A 2 -0.54 -15.60 27.98
CA LEU A 2 0.15 -14.32 27.90
C LEU A 2 -0.39 -13.57 26.67
N THR A 3 -1.21 -12.55 26.89
CA THR A 3 -1.59 -11.59 25.85
C THR A 3 -0.61 -10.43 25.91
N LEU A 4 0.46 -10.49 25.10
CA LEU A 4 1.30 -9.32 24.87
C LEU A 4 0.49 -8.28 24.08
N PRO A 5 0.38 -7.02 24.55
CA PRO A 5 -0.35 -6.00 23.82
C PRO A 5 0.38 -5.70 22.52
N ILE A 6 -0.29 -5.95 21.38
CA ILE A 6 0.31 -5.71 20.07
C ILE A 6 0.32 -4.20 19.82
N SER A 7 1.41 -3.53 20.20
CA SER A 7 1.64 -2.12 19.91
C SER A 7 1.59 -1.87 18.39
N LEU A 8 0.71 -0.95 17.95
CA LEU A 8 0.53 -0.61 16.53
C LEU A 8 1.78 0.01 15.89
N SER A 9 2.64 0.66 16.68
CA SER A 9 3.83 1.38 16.20
C SER A 9 4.93 0.45 15.66
N ALA A 10 4.90 -0.84 16.00
CA ALA A 10 5.95 -1.81 15.66
C ALA A 10 5.70 -2.59 14.35
N ARG A 11 4.60 -2.29 13.63
CA ARG A 11 4.11 -3.10 12.50
C ARG A 11 4.55 -2.65 11.11
N THR A 12 4.90 -1.38 10.94
CA THR A 12 5.30 -0.81 9.65
C THR A 12 6.81 -0.71 9.55
N SER A 13 7.39 -1.45 8.62
CA SER A 13 8.81 -1.31 8.26
C SER A 13 9.08 0.10 7.71
N PRO A 14 10.27 0.69 7.94
CA PRO A 14 10.67 1.95 7.32
C PRO A 14 10.45 1.97 5.80
N THR A 15 10.57 0.82 5.14
CA THR A 15 10.31 0.66 3.71
C THR A 15 8.83 0.80 3.37
N THR A 16 7.92 0.27 4.19
CA THR A 16 6.47 0.39 3.95
C THR A 16 5.99 1.83 4.05
N SER A 17 6.56 2.63 4.96
CA SER A 17 6.23 4.06 5.06
C SER A 17 6.70 4.85 3.84
N LYS A 18 7.90 4.55 3.30
CA LYS A 18 8.40 5.21 2.09
C LYS A 18 7.54 4.94 0.85
N VAL A 19 6.99 3.73 0.74
CA VAL A 19 6.03 3.40 -0.33
C VAL A 19 4.78 4.28 -0.18
N ALA A 20 4.21 4.37 1.02
CA ALA A 20 3.05 5.22 1.27
C ALA A 20 3.31 6.71 0.95
N ASP A 21 4.48 7.23 1.32
CA ASP A 21 4.88 8.60 1.01
C ASP A 21 4.98 8.87 -0.50
N THR A 22 5.38 7.86 -1.27
CA THR A 22 5.49 7.96 -2.73
C THR A 22 4.12 8.18 -3.35
N PHE A 23 3.12 7.40 -2.94
CA PHE A 23 1.74 7.59 -3.36
C PHE A 23 1.20 8.95 -2.89
N ALA A 24 1.45 9.32 -1.63
CA ALA A 24 0.93 10.57 -1.07
C ALA A 24 1.43 11.80 -1.84
N LYS A 25 2.71 11.83 -2.21
CA LYS A 25 3.29 12.91 -3.00
C LYS A 25 2.64 13.01 -4.38
N LEU A 26 2.54 11.91 -5.13
CA LEU A 26 2.01 11.95 -6.49
C LEU A 26 0.49 12.26 -6.51
N ALA A 27 -0.26 11.76 -5.54
CA ALA A 27 -1.71 11.96 -5.46
C ALA A 27 -2.12 13.44 -5.38
N THR A 28 -1.29 14.29 -4.76
CA THR A 28 -1.51 15.75 -4.70
C THR A 28 -1.32 16.48 -6.03
N SER A 29 -0.61 15.87 -7.00
CA SER A 29 -0.36 16.46 -8.32
C SER A 29 -1.53 16.29 -9.29
N PHE A 30 -2.53 15.48 -8.94
CA PHE A 30 -3.75 15.33 -9.74
C PHE A 30 -4.67 16.55 -9.60
N ASN A 31 -5.47 16.82 -10.64
CA ASN A 31 -6.48 17.88 -10.62
C ASN A 31 -7.86 17.32 -11.02
N PRO A 32 -8.81 17.19 -10.08
CA PRO A 32 -8.66 17.46 -8.65
C PRO A 32 -7.70 16.48 -7.97
N PRO A 33 -7.11 16.85 -6.81
CA PRO A 33 -6.30 15.92 -6.03
C PRO A 33 -7.08 14.66 -5.67
N ILE A 34 -6.40 13.53 -5.69
CA ILE A 34 -6.96 12.24 -5.32
C ILE A 34 -6.35 11.76 -4.01
N THR A 35 -6.95 10.77 -3.37
CA THR A 35 -6.37 10.19 -2.14
C THR A 35 -5.24 9.22 -2.48
N PRO A 36 -4.26 9.02 -1.57
CA PRO A 36 -3.19 8.04 -1.78
C PRO A 36 -3.74 6.62 -1.99
N THR A 37 -4.83 6.27 -1.29
CA THR A 37 -5.50 4.97 -1.40
C THR A 37 -6.09 4.78 -2.80
N GLN A 38 -6.76 5.79 -3.34
CA GLN A 38 -7.33 5.75 -4.68
C GLN A 38 -6.25 5.56 -5.75
N LEU A 39 -5.14 6.31 -5.65
CA LEU A 39 -4.01 6.17 -6.56
C LEU A 39 -3.38 4.77 -6.48
N ALA A 40 -3.22 4.22 -5.27
CA ALA A 40 -2.64 2.90 -5.06
C ALA A 40 -3.49 1.77 -5.66
N LEU A 41 -4.81 1.83 -5.46
CA LEU A 41 -5.73 0.85 -6.04
C LEU A 41 -5.78 0.95 -7.57
N ALA A 42 -5.81 2.16 -8.13
CA ALA A 42 -5.79 2.38 -9.57
C ALA A 42 -4.48 1.88 -10.22
N TRP A 43 -3.34 2.15 -9.58
CA TRP A 43 -2.05 1.62 -10.01
C TRP A 43 -2.03 0.09 -10.00
N LEU A 44 -2.56 -0.55 -8.96
CA LEU A 44 -2.56 -2.00 -8.84
C LEU A 44 -3.42 -2.66 -9.94
N VAL A 45 -4.59 -2.10 -10.24
CA VAL A 45 -5.44 -2.60 -11.34
C VAL A 45 -4.71 -2.43 -12.68
N LYS A 46 -4.05 -1.28 -12.89
CA LYS A 46 -3.30 -1.00 -14.13
C LYS A 46 -2.08 -1.93 -14.31
N GLN A 47 -1.40 -2.32 -13.23
CA GLN A 47 -0.33 -3.34 -13.27
C GLN A 47 -0.79 -4.69 -13.86
N GLY A 48 -2.06 -5.06 -13.65
CA GLY A 48 -2.65 -6.28 -14.20
C GLY A 48 -3.07 -6.16 -15.67
N ALA A 49 -3.16 -4.95 -16.20
CA ALA A 49 -3.56 -4.72 -17.58
C ALA A 49 -2.47 -5.22 -18.55
N GLY A 50 -2.79 -6.24 -19.35
CA GLY A 50 -1.84 -6.88 -20.28
C GLY A 50 -1.19 -8.16 -19.77
N ARG A 51 -1.54 -8.63 -18.55
CA ARG A 51 -1.16 -9.95 -18.04
C ARG A 51 -2.37 -10.63 -17.42
N THR A 52 -2.29 -10.96 -16.13
CA THR A 52 -3.39 -11.47 -15.33
C THR A 52 -4.08 -10.30 -14.64
N ALA A 53 -5.40 -10.23 -14.75
CA ALA A 53 -6.18 -9.20 -14.08
C ALA A 53 -5.90 -9.21 -12.57
N ILE A 54 -5.63 -8.02 -12.01
CA ILE A 54 -5.45 -7.85 -10.57
C ILE A 54 -6.70 -7.16 -10.02
N VAL A 55 -7.38 -7.83 -9.09
CA VAL A 55 -8.57 -7.32 -8.41
C VAL A 55 -8.24 -7.11 -6.93
N PRO A 56 -7.92 -5.87 -6.50
CA PRO A 56 -7.71 -5.59 -5.08
C PRO A 56 -8.99 -5.83 -4.26
N ILE A 57 -8.84 -6.38 -3.06
CA ILE A 57 -9.93 -6.56 -2.09
C ILE A 57 -9.64 -5.73 -0.84
N PRO A 58 -9.73 -4.39 -0.92
CA PRO A 58 -9.42 -3.53 0.20
C PRO A 58 -10.54 -3.60 1.25
N GLY A 59 -10.24 -4.20 2.40
CA GLY A 59 -11.16 -4.25 3.53
C GLY A 59 -11.15 -2.95 4.35
N SER A 60 -12.32 -2.53 4.81
CA SER A 60 -12.47 -1.43 5.77
C SER A 60 -13.71 -1.65 6.64
N THR A 61 -13.64 -1.26 7.91
CA THR A 61 -14.79 -1.18 8.82
C THR A 61 -15.49 0.18 8.82
N LYS A 62 -14.90 1.18 8.15
CA LYS A 62 -15.43 2.55 8.06
C LYS A 62 -16.07 2.77 6.70
N ALA A 63 -17.34 3.19 6.68
CA ALA A 63 -18.09 3.47 5.45
C ALA A 63 -17.38 4.49 4.55
N SER A 64 -16.90 5.60 5.12
CA SER A 64 -16.18 6.65 4.38
C SER A 64 -14.92 6.14 3.66
N ARG A 65 -14.26 5.11 4.20
CA ARG A 65 -13.10 4.48 3.55
C ARG A 65 -13.52 3.51 2.45
N VAL A 66 -14.67 2.86 2.57
CA VAL A 66 -15.24 2.05 1.48
C VAL A 66 -15.58 2.95 0.29
N GLU A 67 -16.21 4.10 0.54
CA GLU A 67 -16.50 5.12 -0.47
C GLU A 67 -15.22 5.67 -1.12
N GLU A 68 -14.21 6.02 -0.31
CA GLU A 68 -12.89 6.45 -0.80
C GLU A 68 -12.27 5.39 -1.72
N ASN A 69 -12.22 4.12 -1.28
CA ASN A 69 -11.66 3.00 -2.03
C ASN A 69 -12.40 2.79 -3.36
N PHE A 70 -13.73 2.87 -3.35
CA PHE A 70 -14.55 2.72 -4.54
C PHE A 70 -14.26 3.82 -5.58
N GLY A 71 -13.99 5.05 -5.12
CA GLY A 71 -13.60 6.17 -5.98
C GLY A 71 -12.33 5.93 -6.80
N ALA A 72 -11.51 4.93 -6.46
CA ALA A 72 -10.33 4.55 -7.24
C ALA A 72 -10.65 4.17 -8.70
N ASN A 73 -11.86 3.65 -8.94
CA ASN A 73 -12.31 3.27 -10.30
C ASN A 73 -12.40 4.47 -11.25
N GLY A 74 -12.55 5.70 -10.73
CA GLY A 74 -12.58 6.92 -11.52
C GLY A 74 -11.21 7.52 -11.82
N VAL A 75 -10.14 6.99 -11.22
CA VAL A 75 -8.78 7.55 -11.36
C VAL A 75 -8.19 7.18 -12.71
N LYS A 76 -7.95 8.18 -13.54
CA LYS A 76 -7.19 8.03 -14.78
C LYS A 76 -5.71 8.21 -14.49
N LEU A 77 -5.01 7.08 -14.33
CA LEU A 77 -3.57 7.07 -14.23
C LEU A 77 -2.97 6.97 -15.64
N ASP A 78 -2.27 8.00 -16.10
CA ASP A 78 -1.64 8.00 -17.42
C ASP A 78 -0.40 7.10 -17.49
N GLY A 79 0.19 6.96 -18.68
CA GLY A 79 1.38 6.13 -18.86
C GLY A 79 2.62 6.67 -18.15
N ALA A 80 2.85 7.98 -18.19
CA ALA A 80 4.04 8.61 -17.63
C ALA A 80 4.06 8.53 -16.10
N ASP A 81 2.94 8.86 -15.45
CA ASP A 81 2.77 8.77 -14.02
C ASP A 81 2.81 7.32 -13.53
N PHE A 82 2.25 6.39 -14.31
CA PHE A 82 2.35 4.96 -14.01
C PHE A 82 3.81 4.49 -14.02
N GLU A 83 4.57 4.80 -15.07
CA GLU A 83 5.97 4.38 -15.18
C GLU A 83 6.84 5.02 -14.10
N ARG A 84 6.61 6.31 -13.82
CA ARG A 84 7.29 7.04 -12.74
C ARG A 84 7.04 6.38 -11.39
N LEU A 85 5.78 6.12 -11.05
CA LEU A 85 5.39 5.52 -9.78
C LEU A 85 5.95 4.09 -9.66
N SER A 86 5.81 3.29 -10.73
CA SER A 86 6.27 1.90 -10.77
C SER A 86 7.79 1.82 -10.56
N SER A 87 8.55 2.63 -11.29
CA SER A 87 10.01 2.69 -11.16
C SER A 87 10.43 3.07 -9.73
N GLN A 88 9.78 4.07 -9.14
CA GLN A 88 10.07 4.46 -7.75
C GLN A 88 9.76 3.32 -6.76
N ILE A 89 8.62 2.66 -6.88
CA ILE A 89 8.23 1.54 -6.01
C ILE A 89 9.19 0.36 -6.17
N GLU A 90 9.67 0.07 -7.37
CA GLU A 90 10.63 -1.01 -7.60
C GLU A 90 11.97 -0.79 -6.88
N THR A 91 12.45 0.45 -6.80
CA THR A 91 13.65 0.78 -6.00
C THR A 91 13.43 0.59 -4.50
N LEU A 92 12.17 0.64 -4.06
CA LEU A 92 11.78 0.46 -2.66
C LEU A 92 11.47 -1.01 -2.32
N LYS A 93 11.79 -1.98 -3.19
CA LYS A 93 11.65 -3.42 -2.91
C LYS A 93 12.40 -3.80 -1.62
N GLY A 94 11.69 -3.77 -0.51
CA GLY A 94 12.13 -4.33 0.76
C GLY A 94 11.73 -5.79 0.82
N HIS A 95 12.69 -6.67 1.12
CA HIS A 95 12.40 -8.04 1.54
C HIS A 95 11.72 -7.99 2.91
N GLY A 96 10.38 -7.92 2.92
CA GLY A 96 9.58 -7.90 4.14
C GLY A 96 9.40 -9.30 4.70
N GLY A 97 10.11 -9.63 5.78
CA GLY A 97 9.64 -10.69 6.66
C GLY A 97 8.26 -10.32 7.23
N ARG A 98 7.35 -11.29 7.40
CA ARG A 98 6.01 -11.08 7.99
C ARG A 98 6.06 -10.40 9.37
N TYR A 99 7.20 -10.50 10.04
CA TYR A 99 7.47 -9.97 11.36
C TYR A 99 8.76 -9.14 11.33
N SER A 100 8.76 -8.00 12.02
CA SER A 100 9.99 -7.25 12.30
C SER A 100 10.99 -8.15 13.06
N ALA A 101 12.28 -7.81 13.03
CA ALA A 101 13.31 -8.58 13.75
C ALA A 101 12.95 -8.75 15.24
N HIS A 102 12.40 -7.70 15.84
CA HIS A 102 11.90 -7.71 17.22
C HIS A 102 10.73 -8.70 17.40
N ALA A 103 9.74 -8.67 16.50
CA ALA A 103 8.60 -9.59 16.55
C ALA A 103 9.00 -11.06 16.28
N ARG A 104 10.03 -11.31 15.45
CA ARG A 104 10.60 -12.65 15.25
C ARG A 104 11.27 -13.19 16.51
N ALA A 105 12.07 -12.37 17.20
CA ALA A 105 12.78 -12.78 18.41
C ALA A 105 11.84 -13.06 19.60
N ALA A 106 10.67 -12.41 19.63
CA ALA A 106 9.66 -12.59 20.67
C ALA A 106 8.70 -13.78 20.40
N MET A 107 8.78 -14.44 19.24
CA MET A 107 7.90 -15.56 18.89
C MET A 107 8.53 -16.91 19.28
N PRO A 108 7.88 -17.72 20.14
CA PRO A 108 8.42 -19.01 20.59
C PRO A 108 8.46 -20.09 19.50
N LEU A 109 7.87 -19.83 18.32
CA LEU A 109 7.86 -20.77 17.19
C LEU A 109 9.16 -20.79 16.38
N PHE A 110 10.12 -19.93 16.69
CA PHE A 110 11.41 -19.82 15.98
C PHE A 110 12.62 -20.07 16.89
N GLY A 111 12.40 -20.68 18.07
CA GLY A 111 13.44 -21.12 19.00
C GLY A 111 13.73 -22.60 18.85
#